data_AF-A0A2E8S2X7-F1
#
_entry.id   AF-A0A2E8S2X7-F1
#
_cell.length_a   1.000
_cell.length_b   1.000
_cell.length_c   1.000
_cell.angle_alpha   90.00
_cell.angle_beta   90.00
_cell.angle_gamma   90.00
#
_symmetry.space_group_name_H-M   'P 1'
#
loop_
_entity.id
_entity.type
_entity.pdbx_description
1 polymer ?
#
loop_
_entity_poly.entity_id
_entity_poly.type
_entity_poly.pdbx_seq_one_letter_code
_entity_poly.pdbx_strand_id
1 'polypeptide(L)'
;MFNQRSNWKSRMALDLGLLIDVAKRARTRHHGFREGAMKTIYLGITFLLIAALVSNCTIEGDPLFDQKDIQEINEDEPIDYATQVVPIFESACLSCHGAAALGGLSLDSYDDLVAGGDVVAGGSATMMVPCDPDTSFLYDKVMTDTPSAGARMPLGGALSETEIEIIRLWIEQGASETPDPSLCGN
;
A
#
# COMPACT_ATOMS: atom_id res chain seq x y z
N MET A 1 -43.97 56.49 -62.36
CA MET A 1 -45.39 56.13 -62.17
C MET A 1 -45.66 54.86 -62.95
N PHE A 2 -46.00 53.75 -62.25
CA PHE A 2 -46.69 52.54 -62.77
C PHE A 2 -45.95 51.77 -63.91
N ASN A 3 -46.03 50.47 -64.18
CA ASN A 3 -46.81 49.29 -63.82
C ASN A 3 -46.11 48.17 -64.66
N GLN A 4 -45.94 46.91 -64.29
CA GLN A 4 -46.95 45.86 -64.15
C GLN A 4 -46.17 44.56 -63.90
N ARG A 5 -46.78 43.66 -63.15
CA ARG A 5 -46.39 42.26 -63.01
C ARG A 5 -46.75 41.51 -64.30
N SER A 6 -46.04 40.42 -64.62
CA SER A 6 -46.77 39.17 -64.88
C SER A 6 -45.85 37.94 -64.79
N ASN A 7 -46.39 36.98 -64.06
CA ASN A 7 -45.88 35.66 -63.75
C ASN A 7 -46.39 34.70 -64.85
N TRP A 8 -45.48 34.01 -65.53
CA TRP A 8 -45.82 32.96 -66.49
C TRP A 8 -44.95 31.74 -66.19
N LYS A 9 -45.16 31.17 -65.00
CA LYS A 9 -44.86 29.76 -64.76
C LYS A 9 -45.39 28.91 -65.91
N SER A 10 -44.61 27.89 -66.24
CA SER A 10 -45.08 26.66 -66.88
C SER A 10 -45.41 26.78 -68.37
N ARG A 11 -44.40 26.50 -69.19
CA ARG A 11 -44.47 25.94 -70.56
C ARG A 11 -43.02 25.93 -71.05
N MET A 12 -42.35 24.85 -71.39
CA MET A 12 -42.76 23.55 -71.89
C MET A 12 -41.53 22.63 -71.82
N ALA A 13 -41.80 21.34 -71.58
CA ALA A 13 -41.17 20.18 -72.19
C ALA A 13 -39.63 20.20 -72.37
N LEU A 14 -38.86 19.35 -71.68
CA LEU A 14 -38.74 17.92 -72.00
C LEU A 14 -38.70 17.69 -73.51
N ASP A 15 -37.54 17.79 -74.14
CA ASP A 15 -36.93 16.71 -74.95
C ASP A 15 -35.74 17.26 -75.72
N LEU A 16 -34.53 16.94 -75.27
CA LEU A 16 -33.32 16.84 -76.12
C LEU A 16 -32.20 16.23 -75.27
N GLY A 17 -32.49 15.06 -74.70
CA GLY A 17 -31.46 14.03 -74.63
C GLY A 17 -31.02 13.67 -76.05
N LEU A 18 -29.91 12.95 -76.17
CA LEU A 18 -29.54 12.25 -77.41
C LEU A 18 -28.78 13.03 -78.49
N LEU A 19 -27.99 14.09 -78.20
CA LEU A 19 -27.14 14.66 -79.26
C LEU A 19 -25.65 14.94 -78.99
N ILE A 20 -25.09 14.79 -77.79
CA ILE A 20 -23.62 14.75 -77.66
C ILE A 20 -23.19 13.72 -76.59
N ASP A 21 -23.67 12.50 -76.79
CA ASP A 21 -23.18 11.24 -76.21
C ASP A 21 -21.89 10.74 -76.90
N VAL A 22 -21.26 11.57 -77.76
CA VAL A 22 -20.14 11.15 -78.63
C VAL A 22 -18.89 12.01 -78.43
N ALA A 23 -18.98 13.13 -77.70
CA ALA A 23 -17.81 13.90 -77.32
C ALA A 23 -17.05 13.21 -76.17
N LYS A 24 -16.22 12.24 -76.57
CA LYS A 24 -14.92 11.95 -75.94
C LYS A 24 -15.04 11.37 -74.52
N ARG A 25 -15.51 10.14 -74.31
CA ARG A 25 -14.93 8.87 -74.82
C ARG A 25 -13.40 8.85 -75.02
N ALA A 26 -12.62 9.64 -74.28
CA ALA A 26 -11.14 9.59 -74.38
C ALA A 26 -10.33 10.12 -73.16
N ARG A 27 -10.91 10.19 -71.96
CA ARG A 27 -10.20 10.53 -70.72
C ARG A 27 -11.14 10.08 -69.60
N THR A 28 -10.94 8.99 -68.87
CA THR A 28 -9.75 8.61 -68.10
C THR A 28 -9.83 7.10 -67.87
N ARG A 29 -8.90 6.35 -68.48
CA ARG A 29 -8.53 5.04 -67.93
C ARG A 29 -7.90 5.29 -66.56
N HIS A 30 -8.10 4.34 -65.65
CA HIS A 30 -7.56 4.28 -64.30
C HIS A 30 -8.23 5.25 -63.32
N HIS A 31 -9.05 4.72 -62.40
CA HIS A 31 -9.09 5.12 -60.97
C HIS A 31 -10.10 4.25 -60.17
N GLY A 32 -10.31 2.99 -60.57
CA GLY A 32 -11.22 2.06 -59.89
C GLY A 32 -10.49 0.86 -59.30
N PHE A 33 -9.41 1.06 -58.54
CA PHE A 33 -8.76 -0.03 -57.79
C PHE A 33 -7.78 0.44 -56.70
N ARG A 34 -8.00 1.58 -56.02
CA ARG A 34 -6.97 2.07 -55.06
C ARG A 34 -7.47 2.67 -53.74
N GLU A 35 -8.76 2.57 -53.40
CA GLU A 35 -9.24 3.09 -52.11
C GLU A 35 -9.40 2.05 -51.00
N GLY A 36 -9.58 0.77 -51.34
CA GLY A 36 -9.66 -0.32 -50.36
C GLY A 36 -8.29 -0.77 -49.85
N ALA A 37 -7.31 -0.91 -50.76
CA ALA A 37 -5.96 -1.36 -50.42
C ALA A 37 -5.22 -0.35 -49.53
N MET A 38 -5.46 0.95 -49.70
CA MET A 38 -4.77 1.96 -48.90
C MET A 38 -5.26 1.97 -47.45
N LYS A 39 -6.57 1.80 -47.21
CA LYS A 39 -7.14 1.71 -45.86
C LYS A 39 -6.75 0.43 -45.13
N THR A 40 -6.67 -0.71 -45.82
CA THR A 40 -6.20 -1.97 -45.21
C THR A 40 -4.70 -1.95 -44.92
N ILE A 41 -3.90 -1.32 -45.78
CA ILE A 41 -2.46 -1.09 -45.52
C ILE A 41 -2.29 -0.14 -44.33
N TYR A 42 -3.03 0.96 -44.25
CA TYR A 42 -2.95 1.89 -43.12
C TYR A 42 -3.39 1.24 -41.80
N LEU A 43 -4.50 0.49 -41.77
CA LEU A 43 -4.96 -0.21 -40.57
C LEU A 43 -3.97 -1.30 -40.11
N GLY A 44 -3.34 -2.01 -41.04
CA GLY A 44 -2.31 -3.01 -40.74
C GLY A 44 -1.00 -2.40 -40.23
N ILE A 45 -0.56 -1.29 -40.81
CA ILE A 45 0.64 -0.56 -40.37
C ILE A 45 0.39 0.11 -39.01
N THR A 46 -0.77 0.73 -38.78
CA THR A 46 -1.08 1.29 -37.45
C THR A 46 -1.19 0.21 -36.39
N PHE A 47 -1.75 -0.96 -36.71
CA PHE A 47 -1.81 -2.10 -35.78
C PHE A 47 -0.41 -2.65 -35.45
N LEU A 48 0.48 -2.76 -36.45
CA LEU A 48 1.88 -3.19 -36.25
C LEU A 48 2.71 -2.15 -35.46
N LEU A 49 2.50 -0.85 -35.70
CA LEU A 49 3.17 0.22 -34.94
C LEU A 49 2.66 0.31 -33.51
N ILE A 50 1.35 0.15 -33.28
CA ILE A 50 0.78 0.08 -31.93
C ILE A 50 1.31 -1.17 -31.22
N ALA A 51 1.30 -2.35 -31.86
CA ALA A 51 1.85 -3.57 -31.28
C ALA A 51 3.36 -3.46 -30.95
N ALA A 52 4.15 -2.77 -31.79
CA ALA A 52 5.55 -2.48 -31.50
C ALA A 52 5.73 -1.51 -30.31
N LEU A 53 4.82 -0.54 -30.14
CA LEU A 53 4.79 0.34 -28.96
C LEU A 53 4.37 -0.42 -27.68
N VAL A 54 3.45 -1.40 -27.78
CA VAL A 54 3.09 -2.23 -26.61
C VAL A 54 4.17 -3.28 -26.29
N SER A 55 4.93 -3.74 -27.29
CA SER A 55 5.99 -4.76 -27.11
C SER A 55 7.30 -4.20 -26.54
N ASN A 56 7.49 -2.87 -26.55
CA ASN A 56 8.60 -2.22 -25.84
C ASN A 56 8.15 -1.58 -24.51
N CYS A 57 6.93 -1.88 -24.06
CA CYS A 57 6.57 -1.71 -22.66
C CYS A 57 6.96 -3.01 -21.92
N THR A 58 8.26 -3.31 -21.91
CA THR A 58 8.81 -4.07 -20.81
C THR A 58 8.64 -3.17 -19.59
N ILE A 59 7.61 -3.45 -18.80
CA ILE A 59 7.61 -3.08 -17.39
C ILE A 59 8.74 -3.91 -16.78
N GLU A 60 9.97 -3.45 -16.99
CA GLU A 60 11.01 -3.61 -16.00
C GLU A 60 10.45 -2.85 -14.81
N GLY A 61 9.78 -3.58 -13.93
CA GLY A 61 9.37 -3.02 -12.66
C GLY A 61 10.67 -2.65 -11.97
N ASP A 62 11.03 -1.37 -11.99
CA ASP A 62 12.04 -0.83 -11.12
C ASP A 62 11.58 -1.15 -9.69
N PRO A 63 12.23 -2.06 -8.94
CA PRO A 63 11.98 -2.19 -7.52
C PRO A 63 12.83 -1.12 -6.85
N LEU A 64 12.54 0.14 -7.16
CA LEU A 64 12.90 1.28 -6.32
C LEU A 64 11.61 1.88 -5.76
N PHE A 65 10.65 1.02 -5.39
CA PHE A 65 10.04 1.24 -4.09
C PHE A 65 11.19 1.12 -3.11
N ASP A 66 11.64 2.29 -2.65
CA ASP A 66 12.51 2.44 -1.50
C ASP A 66 11.81 1.74 -0.34
N GLN A 67 12.07 0.43 -0.22
CA GLN A 67 11.85 -0.38 0.97
C GLN A 67 12.87 0.09 2.00
N LYS A 68 12.77 1.38 2.32
CA LYS A 68 13.47 2.02 3.38
C LYS A 68 12.39 2.21 4.42
N ASP A 69 12.54 1.48 5.50
CA ASP A 69 11.79 1.64 6.75
C ASP A 69 10.56 0.75 6.95
N ILE A 70 10.51 -0.44 6.33
CA ILE A 70 9.98 -1.59 7.08
C ILE A 70 11.22 -2.32 7.58
N GLN A 71 11.64 -2.00 8.80
CA GLN A 71 12.65 -2.83 9.46
C GLN A 71 12.04 -4.22 9.62
N GLU A 72 12.45 -5.12 8.74
CA GLU A 72 12.16 -6.53 8.86
C GLU A 72 12.82 -6.98 10.17
N ILE A 73 12.01 -7.30 11.17
CA ILE A 73 12.52 -7.78 12.45
C ILE A 73 13.17 -9.12 12.17
N ASN A 74 14.48 -9.21 12.37
CA ASN A 74 15.19 -10.48 12.25
C ASN A 74 14.99 -11.27 13.53
N GLU A 75 14.08 -12.25 13.51
CA GLU A 75 13.76 -13.10 14.67
C GLU A 75 14.99 -13.87 15.19
N ASP A 76 15.99 -14.11 14.33
CA ASP A 76 17.24 -14.79 14.69
C ASP A 76 18.26 -13.86 15.37
N GLU A 77 18.04 -12.54 15.35
CA GLU A 77 18.91 -11.57 16.01
C GLU A 77 18.46 -11.31 17.45
N PRO A 78 19.39 -11.31 18.43
CA PRO A 78 19.06 -10.95 19.80
C PRO A 78 18.52 -9.52 19.91
N ILE A 79 17.36 -9.35 20.53
CA ILE A 79 16.74 -8.06 20.82
C ILE A 79 17.50 -7.37 21.96
N ASP A 80 17.98 -6.17 21.70
CA ASP A 80 18.65 -5.34 22.70
C ASP A 80 17.66 -4.47 23.46
N TYR A 81 17.57 -4.69 24.78
CA TYR A 81 16.65 -3.99 25.66
C TYR A 81 16.82 -2.46 25.57
N ALA A 82 18.07 -1.96 25.64
CA ALA A 82 18.36 -0.54 25.70
C ALA A 82 18.01 0.20 24.40
N THR A 83 18.22 -0.43 23.25
CA THR A 83 18.07 0.22 21.94
C THR A 83 16.75 -0.09 21.24
N GLN A 84 16.07 -1.19 21.59
CA GLN A 84 14.82 -1.61 20.95
C GLN A 84 13.61 -1.59 21.88
N VAL A 85 13.76 -1.94 23.16
CA VAL A 85 12.63 -2.03 24.11
C VAL A 85 12.42 -0.71 24.86
N VAL A 86 13.49 -0.10 25.39
CA VAL A 86 13.41 1.17 26.14
C VAL A 86 12.75 2.29 25.34
N PRO A 87 13.03 2.51 24.04
CA PRO A 87 12.34 3.55 23.26
C PRO A 87 10.82 3.37 23.18
N ILE A 88 10.33 2.13 23.22
CA ILE A 88 8.89 1.82 23.26
C ILE A 88 8.32 2.27 24.60
N PHE A 89 9.00 1.97 25.71
CA PHE A 89 8.56 2.42 27.03
C PHE A 89 8.61 3.94 27.20
N GLU A 90 9.66 4.59 26.69
CA GLU A 90 9.81 6.05 26.72
C GLU A 90 8.66 6.75 25.99
N SER A 91 8.28 6.25 24.82
CA SER A 91 7.26 6.85 23.98
C SER A 91 5.83 6.57 24.45
N ALA A 92 5.57 5.37 24.99
CA ALA A 92 4.20 4.91 25.25
C ALA A 92 3.84 4.73 26.74
N CYS A 93 4.82 4.63 27.65
CA CYS A 93 4.57 4.16 29.02
C CYS A 93 4.99 5.16 30.11
N LEU A 94 6.11 5.86 29.94
CA LEU A 94 6.73 6.65 31.02
C LEU A 94 5.90 7.83 31.53
N SER A 95 4.92 8.32 30.76
CA SER A 95 4.02 9.38 31.24
C SER A 95 3.23 8.98 32.49
N CYS A 96 2.98 7.68 32.67
CA CYS A 96 2.22 7.10 33.78
C CYS A 96 3.07 6.17 34.65
N HIS A 97 4.02 5.46 34.05
CA HIS A 97 4.86 4.46 34.71
C HIS A 97 6.33 4.90 34.89
N GLY A 98 6.66 6.17 34.64
CA GLY A 98 7.91 6.77 35.11
C GLY A 98 7.74 7.28 36.55
N ALA A 99 8.08 8.55 36.78
CA ALA A 99 7.99 9.19 38.10
C ALA A 99 6.63 9.10 38.82
N ALA A 100 5.52 8.94 38.09
CA ALA A 100 4.19 8.79 38.68
C ALA A 100 3.91 7.37 39.23
N ALA A 101 4.64 6.36 38.73
CA ALA A 101 4.57 4.95 39.10
C ALA A 101 3.14 4.42 39.32
N LEU A 102 2.23 4.68 38.39
CA LEU A 102 0.84 4.23 38.52
C LEU A 102 0.77 2.69 38.61
N GLY A 103 -0.07 2.20 39.52
CA GLY A 103 -0.15 0.76 39.84
C GLY A 103 1.11 0.22 40.53
N GLY A 104 1.89 1.10 41.16
CA GLY A 104 3.13 0.75 41.87
C GLY A 104 4.28 0.34 40.94
N LEU A 105 4.11 0.44 39.62
CA LEU A 105 5.09 0.05 38.62
C LEU A 105 5.89 1.27 38.13
N SER A 106 7.21 1.21 38.32
CA SER A 106 8.18 2.10 37.68
C SER A 106 8.85 1.38 36.50
N LEU A 107 9.10 2.10 35.42
CA LEU A 107 9.85 1.66 34.24
C LEU A 107 11.11 2.51 34.02
N ASP A 108 11.54 3.27 35.04
CA ASP A 108 12.75 4.11 34.98
C ASP A 108 14.04 3.26 34.98
N SER A 109 13.96 1.99 35.40
CA SER A 109 15.06 1.04 35.38
C SER A 109 14.59 -0.38 35.09
N TYR A 110 15.51 -1.23 34.61
CA TYR A 110 15.24 -2.65 34.40
C TYR A 110 14.87 -3.36 35.72
N ASP A 111 15.54 -3.03 36.83
CA ASP A 111 15.23 -3.60 38.15
C ASP A 111 13.80 -3.25 38.61
N ASP A 112 13.33 -2.03 38.36
CA ASP A 112 11.96 -1.63 38.68
C ASP A 112 10.93 -2.38 37.82
N LEU A 113 11.23 -2.58 36.54
CA LEU A 113 10.41 -3.39 35.64
C LEU A 113 10.32 -4.83 36.16
N VAL A 114 11.44 -5.46 36.52
CA VAL A 114 11.45 -6.82 37.10
C VAL A 114 10.65 -6.89 38.39
N ALA A 115 10.73 -5.86 39.24
CA ALA A 115 9.96 -5.78 40.48
C ALA A 115 8.45 -5.75 40.23
N GLY A 116 8.00 -5.23 39.08
CA GLY A 116 6.65 -5.44 38.55
C GLY A 116 5.51 -4.75 39.31
N GLY A 117 5.83 -3.91 40.30
CA GLY A 117 4.86 -3.12 41.06
C GLY A 117 3.79 -3.93 41.79
N ASP A 118 2.58 -3.39 41.89
CA ASP A 118 1.51 -3.93 42.73
C ASP A 118 1.05 -5.34 42.27
N VAL A 119 1.15 -5.64 40.98
CA VAL A 119 0.70 -6.94 40.43
C VAL A 119 1.60 -8.09 40.88
N VAL A 120 2.91 -7.85 40.96
CA VAL A 120 3.88 -8.82 41.48
C VAL A 120 3.87 -8.82 43.01
N ALA A 121 3.85 -7.65 43.65
CA ALA A 121 3.82 -7.54 45.10
C ALA A 121 2.56 -8.21 45.72
N GLY A 122 1.42 -8.13 45.02
CA GLY A 122 0.18 -8.81 45.40
C GLY A 122 0.12 -10.28 45.01
N GLY A 123 1.15 -10.83 44.35
CA GLY A 123 1.20 -12.22 43.88
C GLY A 123 0.15 -12.55 42.83
N SER A 124 -0.37 -11.55 42.11
CA SER A 124 -1.44 -11.71 41.13
C SER A 124 -0.93 -12.14 39.76
N ALA A 125 0.29 -11.73 39.40
CA ALA A 125 0.95 -12.10 38.15
C ALA A 125 2.47 -11.97 38.28
N THR A 126 3.20 -12.54 37.32
CA THR A 126 4.63 -12.28 37.12
C THR A 126 4.77 -11.25 36.01
N MET A 127 5.54 -10.18 36.24
CA MET A 127 5.66 -9.09 35.27
C MET A 127 6.14 -9.58 33.90
N MET A 128 7.17 -10.42 33.91
CA MET A 128 7.70 -11.11 32.73
C MET A 128 8.29 -12.46 33.15
N VAL A 129 7.98 -13.49 32.38
CA VAL A 129 8.50 -14.85 32.52
C VAL A 129 9.50 -15.06 31.37
N PRO A 130 10.80 -15.15 31.66
CA PRO A 130 11.81 -15.39 30.64
C PRO A 130 11.44 -16.61 29.77
N CYS A 131 11.62 -16.48 28.46
CA CYS A 131 11.35 -17.52 27.47
C CYS A 131 9.87 -17.87 27.27
N ASP A 132 8.94 -17.16 27.91
CA ASP A 132 7.49 -17.44 27.83
C ASP A 132 6.67 -16.13 27.78
N PRO A 133 6.50 -15.54 26.58
CA PRO A 133 5.70 -14.34 26.40
C PRO A 133 4.23 -14.53 26.82
N ASP A 134 3.65 -15.69 26.53
CA ASP A 134 2.22 -15.94 26.74
C ASP A 134 1.82 -15.97 28.22
N THR A 135 2.76 -16.30 29.12
CA THR A 135 2.54 -16.24 30.57
C THR A 135 3.02 -14.92 31.20
N SER A 136 3.61 -14.03 30.41
CA SER A 136 4.16 -12.75 30.87
C SER A 136 3.08 -11.67 30.93
N PHE A 137 2.90 -11.06 32.10
CA PHE A 137 1.89 -10.02 32.29
C PHE A 137 2.12 -8.80 31.38
N LEU A 138 3.37 -8.38 31.18
CA LEU A 138 3.71 -7.28 30.28
C LEU A 138 3.14 -7.51 28.86
N TYR A 139 3.34 -8.71 28.32
CA TYR A 139 2.91 -9.03 26.95
C TYR A 139 1.38 -9.09 26.84
N ASP A 140 0.71 -9.75 27.79
CA ASP A 140 -0.75 -9.77 27.87
C ASP A 140 -1.34 -8.35 27.89
N LYS A 141 -0.70 -7.43 28.64
CA LYS A 141 -1.17 -6.05 28.76
C LYS A 141 -1.09 -5.24 27.48
N VAL A 142 -0.12 -5.52 26.59
CA VAL A 142 0.08 -4.74 25.36
C VAL A 142 -0.61 -5.36 24.14
N MET A 143 -0.70 -6.68 24.09
CA MET A 143 -1.25 -7.42 22.96
C MET A 143 -2.78 -7.60 23.04
N THR A 144 -3.31 -7.89 24.24
CA THR A 144 -4.71 -8.29 24.40
C THR A 144 -5.63 -7.09 24.67
N ASP A 145 -6.77 -7.00 23.96
CA ASP A 145 -7.82 -5.99 24.25
C ASP A 145 -8.47 -6.16 25.63
N THR A 146 -8.52 -7.40 26.11
CA THR A 146 -9.06 -7.79 27.42
C THR A 146 -8.01 -8.60 28.19
N PRO A 147 -6.99 -7.94 28.78
CA PRO A 147 -5.95 -8.64 29.50
C PRO A 147 -6.50 -9.29 30.77
N SER A 148 -5.72 -10.22 31.33
CA SER A 148 -6.00 -10.97 32.55
C SER A 148 -6.34 -10.09 33.77
N ALA A 149 -5.78 -8.87 33.84
CA ALA A 149 -6.12 -7.88 34.85
C ALA A 149 -6.06 -6.44 34.34
N GLY A 150 -7.05 -5.63 34.76
CA GLY A 150 -7.15 -4.21 34.41
C GLY A 150 -7.53 -4.00 32.93
N ALA A 151 -7.05 -2.90 32.33
CA ALA A 151 -7.28 -2.57 30.92
C ALA A 151 -6.01 -2.77 30.08
N ARG A 152 -6.16 -2.91 28.75
CA ARG A 152 -5.04 -2.90 27.80
C ARG A 152 -4.18 -1.64 27.98
N MET A 153 -2.88 -1.78 27.79
CA MET A 153 -1.91 -0.70 27.77
C MET A 153 -1.31 -0.53 26.35
N PRO A 154 -0.93 0.70 25.97
CA PRO A 154 -1.14 1.95 26.69
C PRO A 154 -2.62 2.37 26.74
N LEU A 155 -3.03 3.09 27.78
CA LEU A 155 -4.42 3.56 27.88
C LEU A 155 -4.76 4.53 26.74
N GLY A 156 -5.89 4.28 26.07
CA GLY A 156 -6.38 5.15 24.99
C GLY A 156 -5.70 4.95 23.64
N GLY A 157 -4.87 3.92 23.50
CA GLY A 157 -4.21 3.57 22.26
C GLY A 157 -3.78 2.10 22.23
N ALA A 158 -2.96 1.78 21.25
CA ALA A 158 -2.30 0.48 21.11
C ALA A 158 -0.89 0.74 20.56
N LEU A 159 0.05 -0.13 20.93
CA LEU A 159 1.33 -0.21 20.24
C LEU A 159 1.12 -0.70 18.81
N SER A 160 2.07 -0.39 17.92
CA SER A 160 2.12 -1.00 16.60
C SER A 160 2.44 -2.50 16.70
N GLU A 161 2.10 -3.24 15.65
CA GLU A 161 2.39 -4.68 15.58
C GLU A 161 3.91 -4.95 15.72
N THR A 162 4.74 -4.11 15.12
CA THR A 162 6.21 -4.17 15.23
C THR A 162 6.70 -3.98 16.66
N GLU A 163 6.17 -3.01 17.40
CA GLU A 163 6.56 -2.76 18.80
C GLU A 163 6.12 -3.91 19.73
N ILE A 164 4.91 -4.45 19.50
CA ILE A 164 4.43 -5.64 20.23
C ILE A 164 5.35 -6.83 19.95
N GLU A 165 5.74 -7.02 18.70
CA GLU A 165 6.61 -8.12 18.29
C GLU A 165 8.03 -7.99 18.88
N ILE A 166 8.60 -6.78 18.95
CA ILE A 166 9.87 -6.53 19.66
C ILE A 166 9.77 -6.94 21.13
N ILE A 167 8.68 -6.56 21.82
CA ILE A 167 8.46 -6.96 23.22
C ILE A 167 8.31 -8.49 23.34
N ARG A 168 7.56 -9.12 22.43
CA ARG A 168 7.37 -10.57 22.38
C ARG A 168 8.69 -11.31 22.25
N LEU A 169 9.49 -10.96 21.23
CA LEU A 169 10.78 -11.56 20.94
C LEU A 169 11.78 -11.35 22.07
N TRP A 170 11.82 -10.14 22.62
CA TRP A 170 12.68 -9.86 23.78
C TRP A 170 12.38 -10.78 24.97
N ILE A 171 11.08 -11.01 25.28
CA ILE A 171 10.69 -11.93 26.34
C ILE A 171 11.03 -13.38 25.97
N GLU A 172 10.75 -13.78 24.73
CA GLU A 172 11.05 -15.12 24.19
C GLU A 172 12.56 -15.43 24.25
N GLN A 173 13.41 -14.41 24.13
CA GLN A 173 14.87 -14.53 24.22
C GLN A 173 15.41 -14.41 25.66
N GLY A 174 14.54 -14.28 26.65
CA GLY A 174 14.90 -14.34 28.07
C GLY A 174 14.67 -13.06 28.85
N ALA A 175 14.09 -12.03 28.22
CA ALA A 175 13.74 -10.74 28.83
C ALA A 175 14.91 -10.07 29.57
N SER A 176 16.16 -10.27 29.14
CA SER A 176 17.34 -9.74 29.84
C SER A 176 17.66 -8.30 29.43
N GLU A 177 18.33 -7.57 30.33
CA GLU A 177 18.80 -6.20 30.08
C GLU A 177 19.90 -6.16 29.00
N THR A 178 20.69 -7.23 28.89
CA THR A 178 21.70 -7.39 27.85
C THR A 178 21.41 -8.63 27.02
N PRO A 179 21.51 -8.59 25.69
CA PRO A 179 21.28 -9.75 24.84
C PRO A 179 22.08 -10.98 25.27
N ASP A 180 21.40 -12.09 25.52
CA ASP A 180 22.02 -13.38 25.82
C ASP A 180 21.22 -14.51 25.15
N PRO A 181 21.64 -14.98 23.96
CA PRO A 181 20.93 -16.02 23.22
C PRO A 181 20.96 -17.40 23.92
N SER A 182 21.78 -17.57 24.97
CA SER A 182 21.91 -18.86 25.65
C SER A 182 20.85 -19.12 26.73
N LEU A 183 20.05 -18.12 27.10
CA LEU A 183 19.11 -18.21 28.22
C LEU A 183 17.94 -19.18 27.98
N CYS A 184 17.44 -19.23 26.75
CA CYS A 184 16.19 -19.94 26.44
C CYS A 184 16.38 -21.27 25.70
N GLY A 185 17.62 -21.69 25.45
CA GLY A 185 17.94 -23.03 24.94
C GLY A 185 17.51 -23.32 23.51
N ASN A 186 17.36 -22.27 22.68
CA ASN A 186 17.01 -22.38 21.26
C ASN A 186 18.26 -22.57 20.37
#